data_AF-A0A0J1FN35-F1
#
_entry.id   AF-A0A0J1FN35-F1
#
_cell.length_a   1.000
_cell.length_b   1.000
_cell.length_c   1.000
_cell.angle_alpha   90.00
_cell.angle_beta   90.00
_cell.angle_gamma   90.00
#
_symmetry.space_group_name_H-M   'P 1'
#
loop_
_entity.id
_entity.type
_entity.pdbx_description
1 polymer ?
#
loop_
_entity_poly.entity_id
_entity_poly.type
_entity_poly.pdbx_seq_one_letter_code
_entity_poly.pdbx_strand_id
1 'polypeptide(L)'
;MKEKLLRTDTKALVGAVIIGIVFLIMDQVTGRIDGILDPTLLLLNGTSWAFFTGLIVLMYKQPAGIIAGLVEAFVAMATAYSPLAFFFLFANTLGSIAYSLIASQLSMKKLSHHLIAMLGCTVIGNFCVTIGLINVFHLDWKIAILSSALTTLVGTIVAGILTKSVYRSLQKSALL
;
A
#
# COMPACT_ATOMS: atom_id res chain seq x y z
N MET A 1 10.75 22.57 6.50
CA MET A 1 10.12 22.60 5.16
C MET A 1 8.96 21.63 5.19
N LYS A 2 7.71 22.11 5.10
CA LYS A 2 6.56 21.24 4.76
C LYS A 2 6.80 20.77 3.32
N GLU A 3 7.02 19.47 3.11
CA GLU A 3 7.08 18.96 1.74
C GLU A 3 5.72 19.16 1.07
N LYS A 4 5.72 19.52 -0.22
CA LYS A 4 4.48 19.66 -0.99
C LYS A 4 3.79 18.29 -1.07
N LEU A 5 2.53 18.26 -0.63
CA LEU A 5 1.69 17.05 -0.64
C LEU A 5 1.27 16.64 -2.06
N LEU A 6 1.25 17.61 -2.98
CA LEU A 6 0.88 17.43 -4.38
C LEU A 6 2.10 17.66 -5.28
N ARG A 7 2.27 16.76 -6.24
CA ARG A 7 3.26 16.82 -7.31
C ARG A 7 2.66 16.20 -8.57
N THR A 8 2.68 16.94 -9.67
CA THR A 8 1.97 16.60 -10.92
C THR A 8 2.83 16.79 -12.17
N ASP A 9 4.15 16.92 -12.05
CA ASP A 9 5.05 16.95 -13.20
C ASP A 9 5.07 15.60 -13.93
N THR A 10 5.36 15.63 -15.23
CA THR A 10 5.38 14.45 -16.11
C THR A 10 6.27 13.33 -15.56
N LYS A 11 7.43 13.67 -14.96
CA LYS A 11 8.33 12.67 -14.36
C LYS A 11 7.66 11.94 -13.20
N ALA A 12 6.91 12.65 -12.35
CA ALA A 12 6.15 12.04 -11.26
C ALA A 12 5.01 11.15 -11.78
N LEU A 13 4.24 11.63 -12.77
CA LEU A 13 3.11 10.89 -13.32
C LEU A 13 3.55 9.63 -14.07
N VAL A 14 4.55 9.72 -14.94
CA VAL A 14 5.10 8.57 -15.68
C VAL A 14 5.78 7.59 -14.72
N GLY A 15 6.55 8.10 -13.75
CA GLY A 15 7.16 7.27 -12.71
C GLY A 15 6.12 6.51 -11.88
N ALA A 16 5.00 7.15 -11.54
CA ALA A 16 3.89 6.52 -10.83
C ALA A 16 3.29 5.34 -11.61
N VAL A 17 3.11 5.49 -12.93
CA VAL A 17 2.58 4.41 -13.77
C VAL A 17 3.57 3.24 -13.84
N ILE A 18 4.86 3.51 -14.09
CA ILE A 18 5.88 2.45 -14.18
C ILE A 18 6.00 1.69 -12.85
N ILE A 19 6.12 2.39 -11.72
CA ILE A 19 6.17 1.75 -10.40
C ILE A 19 4.83 1.10 -10.05
N GLY A 20 3.71 1.65 -10.52
CA GLY A 20 2.38 1.04 -10.39
C GLY A 20 2.27 -0.32 -11.10
N ILE A 21 2.93 -0.48 -12.26
CA ILE A 21 3.01 -1.79 -12.94
C ILE A 21 3.85 -2.77 -12.11
N VAL A 22 4.99 -2.33 -11.56
CA VAL A 22 5.83 -3.18 -10.69
C VAL A 22 5.06 -3.59 -9.44
N PHE A 23 4.39 -2.62 -8.81
CA PHE A 23 3.52 -2.83 -7.67
C PHE A 23 2.46 -3.88 -7.98
N LEU A 24 1.73 -3.73 -9.08
CA LEU A 24 0.74 -4.68 -9.55
C LEU A 24 1.32 -6.09 -9.75
N ILE A 25 2.47 -6.22 -10.42
CA ILE A 25 3.11 -7.52 -10.64
C ILE A 25 3.47 -8.17 -9.30
N MET A 26 4.02 -7.39 -8.37
CA MET A 26 4.39 -7.88 -7.05
C MET A 26 3.18 -8.32 -6.24
N ASP A 27 2.08 -7.58 -6.28
CA ASP A 27 0.84 -7.93 -5.59
C ASP A 27 0.21 -9.20 -6.17
N GLN A 28 0.24 -9.34 -7.50
CA GLN A 28 -0.19 -10.54 -8.21
C GLN A 28 0.63 -11.78 -7.82
N VAL A 29 1.93 -11.65 -7.63
CA VAL A 29 2.80 -12.76 -7.20
C VAL A 29 2.56 -13.06 -5.72
N THR A 30 2.62 -12.05 -4.87
CA THR A 30 2.55 -12.22 -3.41
C THR A 30 1.19 -12.73 -2.94
N GLY A 31 0.07 -12.27 -3.52
CA GLY A 31 -1.23 -12.79 -3.10
C GLY A 31 -1.58 -14.16 -3.68
N ARG A 32 -0.92 -14.60 -4.77
CA ARG A 32 -0.93 -16.03 -5.15
C ARG A 32 -0.19 -16.89 -4.12
N ILE A 33 0.95 -16.41 -3.62
CA ILE A 33 1.70 -17.10 -2.57
C ILE A 33 0.86 -17.16 -1.29
N ASP A 34 0.28 -16.04 -0.85
CA ASP A 34 -0.63 -16.03 0.31
C ASP A 34 -1.82 -16.97 0.07
N GLY A 35 -2.42 -16.97 -1.12
CA GLY A 35 -3.51 -17.88 -1.46
C GLY A 35 -3.16 -19.37 -1.36
N ILE A 36 -1.89 -19.74 -1.56
CA ILE A 36 -1.38 -21.11 -1.39
C ILE A 36 -1.05 -21.41 0.08
N LEU A 37 -0.49 -20.44 0.81
CA LEU A 37 -0.08 -20.61 2.20
C LEU A 37 -1.27 -20.54 3.17
N ASP A 38 -1.99 -19.42 3.14
CA ASP A 38 -3.22 -19.19 3.88
C ASP A 38 -3.99 -18.00 3.25
N PRO A 39 -5.10 -18.24 2.51
CA PRO A 39 -5.85 -17.18 1.84
C PRO A 39 -6.52 -16.20 2.81
N THR A 40 -6.62 -16.56 4.09
CA THR A 40 -7.16 -15.68 5.13
C THR A 40 -6.10 -14.74 5.70
N LEU A 41 -4.81 -15.01 5.48
CA LEU A 41 -3.69 -14.22 6.00
C LEU A 41 -2.90 -13.62 4.84
N LEU A 42 -3.35 -12.45 4.37
CA LEU A 42 -2.74 -11.68 3.28
C LEU A 42 -1.44 -10.98 3.71
N LEU A 43 -0.51 -11.71 4.33
CA LEU A 43 0.67 -11.13 4.96
C LEU A 43 1.68 -10.62 3.93
N LEU A 44 1.99 -11.40 2.88
CA LEU A 44 2.95 -10.98 1.87
C LEU A 44 2.34 -9.93 0.95
N ASN A 45 1.10 -10.13 0.54
CA ASN A 45 0.37 -9.22 -0.32
C ASN A 45 0.11 -7.88 0.38
N GLY A 46 -0.41 -7.90 1.61
CA GLY A 46 -0.62 -6.69 2.40
C GLY A 46 0.68 -5.94 2.72
N THR A 47 1.79 -6.65 2.88
CA THR A 47 3.12 -6.02 3.05
C THR A 47 3.63 -5.39 1.76
N SER A 48 3.52 -6.10 0.63
CA SER A 48 3.87 -5.58 -0.71
C SER A 48 3.08 -4.30 -1.01
N TRP A 49 1.77 -4.37 -0.82
CA TRP A 49 0.84 -3.27 -0.97
C TRP A 49 1.23 -2.04 -0.15
N ALA A 50 1.45 -2.22 1.15
CA ALA A 50 1.83 -1.12 2.04
C ALA A 50 3.18 -0.51 1.63
N PHE A 51 4.15 -1.35 1.27
CA PHE A 51 5.48 -0.92 0.85
C PHE A 51 5.43 -0.06 -0.41
N PHE A 52 4.77 -0.53 -1.47
CA PHE A 52 4.67 0.21 -2.72
C PHE A 52 3.88 1.50 -2.56
N THR A 53 2.76 1.46 -1.83
CA THR A 53 1.97 2.66 -1.52
C THR A 53 2.84 3.74 -0.86
N GLY A 54 3.58 3.39 0.19
CA GLY A 54 4.48 4.33 0.86
C GLY A 54 5.61 4.83 -0.03
N LEU A 55 6.26 3.91 -0.75
CA LEU A 55 7.39 4.24 -1.62
C LEU A 55 6.97 5.24 -2.71
N ILE A 56 5.87 4.97 -3.42
CA ILE A 56 5.33 5.83 -4.47
C ILE A 56 4.99 7.21 -3.91
N VAL A 57 4.31 7.27 -2.76
CA VAL A 57 3.95 8.55 -2.13
C VAL A 57 5.21 9.33 -1.74
N LEU A 58 6.24 8.70 -1.19
CA LEU A 58 7.46 9.43 -0.83
C LEU A 58 8.19 9.98 -2.06
N MET A 59 8.29 9.18 -3.12
CA MET A 59 8.99 9.52 -4.36
C MET A 59 8.25 10.59 -5.19
N TYR A 60 6.94 10.40 -5.35
CA TYR A 60 6.13 11.10 -6.35
C TYR A 60 4.93 11.85 -5.78
N LYS A 61 4.73 11.81 -4.46
CA LYS A 61 3.64 12.47 -3.72
C LYS A 61 2.26 11.88 -4.01
N GLN A 62 1.24 12.46 -3.39
CA GLN A 62 -0.07 11.82 -3.24
C GLN A 62 -0.79 11.51 -4.58
N PRO A 63 -0.77 12.37 -5.62
CA PRO A 63 -1.47 12.05 -6.86
C PRO A 63 -0.94 10.77 -7.51
N ALA A 64 0.37 10.56 -7.46
CA ALA A 64 1.02 9.35 -7.95
C ALA A 64 0.59 8.09 -7.17
N GLY A 65 0.47 8.21 -5.84
CA GLY A 65 0.01 7.11 -4.99
C GLY A 65 -1.40 6.66 -5.36
N ILE A 66 -2.32 7.60 -5.62
CA ILE A 66 -3.67 7.27 -6.10
C ILE A 66 -3.62 6.60 -7.48
N ILE A 67 -2.90 7.19 -8.44
CA ILE A 67 -2.85 6.65 -9.81
C ILE A 67 -2.31 5.22 -9.80
N ALA A 68 -1.18 4.97 -9.13
CA ALA A 68 -0.58 3.65 -9.06
C ALA A 68 -1.49 2.63 -8.38
N GLY A 69 -2.12 2.99 -7.26
CA GLY A 69 -3.05 2.10 -6.55
C GLY A 69 -4.35 1.85 -7.32
N LEU A 70 -4.87 2.83 -8.07
CA LEU A 70 -6.03 2.60 -8.92
C LEU A 70 -5.69 1.70 -10.11
N VAL A 71 -4.51 1.87 -10.73
CA VAL A 71 -4.06 0.97 -11.81
C VAL A 71 -4.00 -0.47 -11.31
N GLU A 72 -3.45 -0.71 -10.12
CA GLU A 72 -3.45 -2.03 -9.47
C GLU A 72 -4.89 -2.57 -9.32
N ALA A 73 -5.78 -1.81 -8.66
CA ALA A 73 -7.14 -2.26 -8.40
C ALA A 73 -7.96 -2.51 -9.67
N PHE A 74 -7.84 -1.67 -10.69
CA PHE A 74 -8.54 -1.86 -11.96
C PHE A 74 -8.07 -3.11 -12.69
N VAL A 75 -6.76 -3.39 -12.69
CA VAL A 75 -6.26 -4.61 -13.32
C VAL A 75 -6.63 -5.84 -12.49
N ALA A 76 -6.59 -5.76 -11.16
CA ALA A 76 -7.06 -6.85 -10.30
C ALA A 76 -8.53 -7.21 -10.57
N MET A 77 -9.40 -6.21 -10.78
CA MET A 77 -10.79 -6.43 -11.19
C MET A 77 -10.89 -7.00 -12.61
N ALA A 78 -10.18 -6.41 -13.58
CA ALA A 78 -10.23 -6.83 -14.98
C ALA A 78 -9.71 -8.26 -15.21
N THR A 79 -8.78 -8.71 -14.36
CA THR A 79 -8.20 -10.06 -14.41
C THR A 79 -8.92 -11.05 -13.49
N ALA A 80 -9.98 -10.62 -12.80
CA ALA A 80 -10.68 -11.41 -11.78
C ALA A 80 -9.73 -12.05 -10.74
N TYR A 81 -8.64 -11.33 -10.42
CA TYR A 81 -7.57 -11.83 -9.57
C TYR A 81 -8.05 -12.14 -8.15
N SER A 82 -8.91 -11.28 -7.60
CA SER A 82 -9.44 -11.43 -6.26
C SER A 82 -10.91 -11.01 -6.20
N PRO A 83 -11.77 -11.75 -5.49
CA PRO A 83 -13.13 -11.31 -5.17
C PRO A 83 -13.16 -9.98 -4.39
N LEU A 84 -12.05 -9.60 -3.75
CA LEU A 84 -11.91 -8.34 -3.00
C LEU A 84 -11.48 -7.16 -3.87
N ALA A 85 -11.25 -7.35 -5.17
CA ALA A 85 -10.67 -6.33 -6.03
C ALA A 85 -11.45 -5.00 -6.05
N PHE A 86 -12.78 -5.05 -5.89
CA PHE A 86 -13.59 -3.84 -5.72
C PHE A 86 -13.21 -3.04 -4.46
N PHE A 87 -12.92 -3.72 -3.35
CA PHE A 87 -12.49 -3.10 -2.10
C PHE A 87 -11.06 -2.53 -2.18
N PHE A 88 -10.23 -3.04 -3.10
CA PHE A 88 -8.88 -2.52 -3.33
C PHE A 88 -8.90 -1.09 -3.85
N LEU A 89 -9.93 -0.66 -4.60
CA LEU A 89 -10.09 0.74 -5.02
C LEU A 89 -10.05 1.69 -3.81
N PHE A 90 -10.81 1.34 -2.78
CA PHE A 90 -10.91 2.13 -1.54
C PHE A 90 -9.64 1.99 -0.70
N ALA A 91 -9.14 0.76 -0.54
CA ALA A 91 -7.92 0.51 0.23
C ALA A 91 -6.73 1.29 -0.33
N ASN A 92 -6.51 1.22 -1.65
CA ASN A 92 -5.45 1.93 -2.35
C ASN A 92 -5.59 3.44 -2.22
N THR A 93 -6.79 3.97 -2.44
CA THR A 93 -7.03 5.42 -2.40
C THR A 93 -6.87 5.97 -0.98
N LEU A 94 -7.58 5.38 -0.02
CA LEU A 94 -7.61 5.87 1.36
C LEU A 94 -6.31 5.58 2.10
N GLY A 95 -5.68 4.42 1.86
CA GLY A 95 -4.36 4.09 2.39
C GLY A 95 -3.28 5.07 1.92
N SER A 96 -3.26 5.37 0.62
CA SER A 96 -2.36 6.38 0.03
C SER A 96 -2.57 7.78 0.62
N ILE A 97 -3.83 8.22 0.78
CA ILE A 97 -4.17 9.50 1.42
C ILE A 97 -3.68 9.53 2.87
N ALA A 98 -3.99 8.49 3.64
CA ALA A 98 -3.57 8.38 5.03
C ALA A 98 -2.05 8.47 5.18
N TYR A 99 -1.33 7.68 4.39
CA TYR A 99 0.13 7.71 4.37
C TYR A 99 0.64 9.12 4.03
N SER A 100 0.09 9.74 2.97
CA SER A 100 0.49 11.08 2.51
C SER A 100 0.29 12.15 3.57
N LEU A 101 -0.87 12.16 4.23
CA LEU A 101 -1.19 13.12 5.29
C LEU A 101 -0.23 12.99 6.46
N ILE A 102 0.01 11.77 6.95
CA ILE A 102 0.91 11.54 8.07
C ILE A 102 2.36 11.86 7.68
N ALA A 103 2.82 11.37 6.54
CA ALA A 103 4.18 11.62 6.05
C ALA A 103 4.45 13.12 5.85
N SER A 104 3.44 13.92 5.48
CA SER A 104 3.59 15.38 5.33
C SER A 104 3.88 16.12 6.65
N GLN A 105 3.54 15.51 7.79
CA GLN A 105 3.77 16.07 9.13
C GLN A 105 5.07 15.57 9.76
N LEU A 106 5.76 14.60 9.13
CA LEU A 106 6.94 13.93 9.69
C LEU A 106 8.15 14.12 8.78
N SER A 107 9.36 14.09 9.34
CA SER A 107 10.58 14.31 8.54
C SER A 107 10.96 13.12 7.65
N MET A 108 10.34 11.96 7.86
CA MET A 108 10.64 10.68 7.19
C MET A 108 12.13 10.23 7.23
N LYS A 109 12.96 10.82 8.10
CA LYS A 109 14.36 10.40 8.32
C LYS A 109 14.51 9.23 9.30
N LYS A 110 13.58 9.14 10.27
CA LYS A 110 13.61 8.13 11.36
C LYS A 110 12.73 6.94 11.01
N LEU A 111 13.09 5.74 11.48
CA LEU A 111 12.26 4.55 11.28
C LEU A 111 10.87 4.72 11.90
N SER A 112 10.78 5.33 13.09
CA SER A 112 9.51 5.61 13.74
C SER A 112 8.55 6.42 12.86
N HIS A 113 9.05 7.34 12.03
CA HIS A 113 8.20 8.12 11.13
C HIS A 113 7.60 7.26 10.01
N HIS A 114 8.41 6.34 9.46
CA HIS A 114 7.94 5.36 8.49
C HIS A 114 6.91 4.40 9.10
N LEU A 115 7.15 3.93 10.33
CA LEU A 115 6.21 3.06 11.04
C LEU A 115 4.87 3.77 11.33
N ILE A 116 4.89 5.03 11.75
CA ILE A 116 3.65 5.79 12.02
C ILE A 116 2.86 6.05 10.73
N ALA A 117 3.55 6.45 9.65
CA ALA A 117 2.90 6.63 8.34
C ALA A 117 2.34 5.31 7.80
N MET A 118 3.09 4.22 7.95
CA MET A 118 2.64 2.87 7.56
C MET A 118 1.45 2.41 8.38
N LEU A 119 1.46 2.63 9.69
CA LEU A 119 0.33 2.27 10.55
C LEU A 119 -0.97 2.92 10.06
N GLY A 120 -0.94 4.22 9.74
CA GLY A 120 -2.10 4.90 9.19
C GLY A 120 -2.54 4.34 7.84
N CYS A 121 -1.58 4.05 6.95
CA CYS A 121 -1.85 3.40 5.66
C CYS A 121 -2.52 2.04 5.84
N THR A 122 -1.93 1.17 6.63
CA THR A 122 -2.37 -0.22 6.80
C THR A 122 -3.65 -0.33 7.59
N VAL A 123 -3.86 0.49 8.62
CA VAL A 123 -5.13 0.48 9.37
C VAL A 123 -6.28 0.90 8.46
N ILE A 124 -6.12 1.99 7.70
CA ILE A 124 -7.19 2.51 6.84
C ILE A 124 -7.42 1.59 5.64
N GLY A 125 -6.36 1.10 5.00
CA GLY A 125 -6.47 0.15 3.89
C GLY A 125 -7.09 -1.18 4.30
N ASN A 126 -6.60 -1.80 5.38
CA ASN A 126 -7.14 -3.07 5.85
C ASN A 126 -8.55 -2.93 6.42
N PHE A 127 -8.96 -1.75 6.89
CA PHE A 127 -10.36 -1.53 7.25
C PHE A 127 -11.28 -1.73 6.04
N CYS A 128 -10.92 -1.19 4.86
CA CYS A 128 -11.65 -1.42 3.61
C CYS A 128 -11.68 -2.91 3.23
N VAL A 129 -10.54 -3.60 3.36
CA VAL A 129 -10.44 -5.04 3.04
C VAL A 129 -11.26 -5.89 4.01
N THR A 130 -11.31 -5.53 5.30
CA THR A 130 -12.13 -6.21 6.32
C THR A 130 -13.60 -6.22 5.94
N ILE A 131 -14.12 -5.08 5.44
CA ILE A 131 -15.50 -5.00 4.96
C ILE A 131 -15.72 -5.99 3.80
N GLY A 132 -14.74 -6.10 2.89
CA GLY A 132 -14.80 -7.08 1.81
C GLY A 132 -14.74 -8.53 2.31
N LEU A 133 -13.89 -8.85 3.29
CA LEU A 133 -13.82 -10.20 3.89
C LEU A 133 -15.17 -10.62 4.49
N ILE A 134 -15.86 -9.71 5.17
CA ILE A 134 -17.17 -9.97 5.77
C ILE A 134 -18.26 -10.11 4.71
N ASN A 135 -18.31 -9.22 3.72
CA ASN A 135 -19.44 -9.15 2.79
C ASN A 135 -19.30 -10.05 1.56
N VAL A 136 -18.07 -10.31 1.10
CA VAL A 136 -17.79 -11.11 -0.12
C VAL A 136 -17.41 -12.53 0.24
N PHE A 137 -16.53 -12.71 1.21
CA PHE A 137 -16.09 -14.03 1.66
C PHE A 137 -16.96 -14.61 2.78
N HIS A 138 -17.92 -13.84 3.29
CA HIS A 138 -18.80 -14.24 4.39
C HIS A 138 -18.02 -14.75 5.62
N LEU A 139 -16.83 -14.20 5.84
CA LEU A 139 -16.01 -14.55 7.00
C LEU A 139 -16.71 -14.09 8.29
N ASP A 140 -16.59 -14.88 9.35
CA ASP A 140 -16.99 -14.41 10.68
C ASP A 140 -16.23 -13.11 11.02
N TRP A 141 -16.95 -12.11 11.52
CA TRP A 141 -16.41 -10.78 11.73
C TRP A 141 -15.22 -10.76 12.69
N LYS A 142 -15.14 -11.69 13.66
CA LYS A 142 -14.01 -11.79 14.59
C LYS A 142 -12.77 -12.27 13.85
N ILE A 143 -12.93 -13.24 12.94
CA ILE A 143 -11.83 -13.77 12.14
C ILE A 143 -11.36 -12.73 11.13
N ALA A 144 -12.29 -12.00 10.49
CA ALA A 144 -11.95 -10.92 9.56
C ALA A 144 -11.14 -9.80 10.24
N ILE A 145 -11.55 -9.37 11.43
CA ILE A 145 -10.81 -8.38 12.21
C ILE A 145 -9.44 -8.92 12.62
N LEU A 146 -9.35 -10.17 13.08
CA LEU A 146 -8.09 -10.78 13.48
C LEU A 146 -7.11 -10.85 12.30
N SER A 147 -7.57 -11.34 11.15
CA SER A 147 -6.78 -11.40 9.91
C SER A 147 -6.27 -10.02 9.50
N SER A 148 -7.16 -9.02 9.47
CA SER A 148 -6.79 -7.64 9.13
C SER A 148 -5.85 -7.01 10.15
N ALA A 149 -5.98 -7.34 11.43
CA ALA A 149 -5.09 -6.86 12.49
C ALA A 149 -3.68 -7.46 12.34
N LEU A 150 -3.57 -8.75 12.03
CA LEU A 150 -2.29 -9.42 11.76
C LEU A 150 -1.63 -8.84 10.50
N THR A 151 -2.40 -8.71 9.42
CA THR A 151 -1.94 -8.09 8.17
C THR A 151 -1.47 -6.65 8.40
N THR A 152 -2.22 -5.89 9.21
CA THR A 152 -1.85 -4.52 9.60
C THR A 152 -0.55 -4.50 10.38
N LEU A 153 -0.38 -5.38 11.37
CA LEU A 153 0.81 -5.45 12.22
C LEU A 153 2.05 -5.79 11.39
N VAL A 154 1.98 -6.87 10.60
CA VAL A 154 3.09 -7.33 9.76
C VAL A 154 3.41 -6.30 8.69
N GLY A 155 2.38 -5.81 7.98
CA GLY A 155 2.51 -4.77 6.96
C GLY A 155 3.15 -3.50 7.52
N THR A 156 2.72 -3.03 8.70
CA THR A 156 3.31 -1.84 9.35
C THR A 156 4.81 -2.00 9.57
N ILE A 157 5.20 -3.12 10.20
CA ILE A 157 6.58 -3.35 10.62
C ILE A 157 7.47 -3.58 9.40
N VAL A 158 7.11 -4.55 8.56
CA VAL A 158 7.94 -4.99 7.45
C VAL A 158 7.98 -3.92 6.37
N ALA A 159 6.83 -3.39 5.95
CA ALA A 159 6.80 -2.33 4.94
C ALA A 159 7.45 -1.04 5.45
N GLY A 160 7.33 -0.71 6.73
CA GLY A 160 8.01 0.46 7.30
C GLY A 160 9.53 0.37 7.26
N ILE A 161 10.08 -0.81 7.55
CA ILE A 161 11.52 -1.08 7.42
C ILE A 161 11.96 -1.03 5.96
N LEU A 162 11.24 -1.72 5.06
CA LEU A 162 11.54 -1.77 3.64
C LEU A 162 11.48 -0.38 2.99
N THR A 163 10.41 0.37 3.25
CA THR A 163 10.21 1.71 2.71
C THR A 163 11.34 2.64 3.13
N LYS A 164 11.73 2.63 4.41
CA LYS A 164 12.87 3.43 4.89
C LYS A 164 14.18 3.03 4.18
N SER A 165 14.45 1.74 4.06
CA SER A 165 15.69 1.21 3.49
C SER A 165 15.79 1.58 2.00
N VAL A 166 14.76 1.27 1.22
CA VAL A 166 14.71 1.50 -0.22
C VAL A 166 14.67 2.99 -0.52
N TYR A 167 13.83 3.78 0.16
CA TYR A 167 13.75 5.23 -0.05
C TYR A 167 15.10 5.91 0.22
N ARG A 168 15.80 5.52 1.29
CA ARG A 168 17.13 6.05 1.60
C ARG A 168 18.16 5.69 0.52
N SER A 169 18.11 4.47 -0.02
CA SER A 169 18.98 4.05 -1.12
C SER A 169 18.70 4.85 -2.39
N LEU A 170 17.43 5.07 -2.74
CA LEU A 170 17.04 5.87 -3.90
C LEU A 170 17.49 7.33 -3.78
N GLN A 171 17.39 7.92 -2.59
CA GLN A 171 17.91 9.27 -2.32
C GLN A 171 19.44 9.35 -2.52
N LYS A 172 20.19 8.30 -2.15
CA LYS A 172 21.64 8.26 -2.35
C LYS A 172 22.03 8.08 -3.82
N SER A 173 21.21 7.39 -4.60
CA SER A 173 21.45 7.12 -6.02
C SER A 173 21.10 8.29 -6.95
N ALA A 174 20.75 9.47 -6.42
CA ALA A 174 20.31 10.66 -7.19
C ALA A 174 19.11 10.41 -8.13
N LEU A 175 18.33 9.34 -7.88
CA LEU A 175 17.11 9.04 -8.61
C LEU A 175 15.91 9.91 -8.14
N LEU A 176 16.09 10.62 -7.04
CA LEU A 176 15.12 11.52 -6.39
C LEU A 176 15.69 12.92 -6.17
#